data_AF-A0A938VDH4-F1
#
_entry.id   AF-A0A938VDH4-F1
#
_cell.length_a   1.000
_cell.length_b   1.000
_cell.length_c   1.000
_cell.angle_alpha   90.00
_cell.angle_beta   90.00
_cell.angle_gamma   90.00
#
_symmetry.space_group_name_H-M   'P 1'
#
loop_
_entity.id
_entity.type
_entity.pdbx_description
1 polymer ?
#
loop_
_entity_poly.entity_id
_entity_poly.type
_entity_poly.pdbx_seq_one_letter_code
_entity_poly.pdbx_strand_id
1 'polypeptide(L)'
;MREYSAHRRPCGIIEWKRTGGQYVAILEPLDQFEARSIHELRKQGPETILAGKLKQTGDEEWYALAYCRFDLEFEEARAMAQATLERLRAKERN
;
A
#
# COMPACT_ATOMS: atom_id res chain seq x y z
N MET A 1 24.02 -15.90 -4.62
CA MET A 1 22.74 -15.57 -5.30
C MET A 1 21.87 -14.93 -4.23
N ARG A 2 21.66 -13.61 -4.27
CA ARG A 2 20.84 -12.94 -3.24
C ARG A 2 19.40 -13.31 -3.50
N GLU A 3 18.80 -14.08 -2.60
CA GLU A 3 17.36 -14.26 -2.52
C GLU A 3 16.74 -12.85 -2.46
N TYR A 4 15.95 -12.52 -3.48
CA TYR A 4 15.10 -11.34 -3.46
C TYR A 4 14.30 -11.42 -2.17
N SER A 5 14.51 -10.43 -1.30
CA SER A 5 13.86 -10.30 0.00
C SER A 5 12.41 -10.74 -0.14
N ALA A 6 12.04 -11.76 0.63
CA ALA A 6 10.66 -12.16 0.83
C ALA A 6 9.94 -10.93 1.39
N HIS A 7 9.46 -10.09 0.47
CA HIS A 7 8.82 -8.82 0.73
C HIS A 7 7.86 -9.00 1.89
N ARG A 8 8.13 -8.29 2.98
CA ARG A 8 7.34 -8.35 4.20
C ARG A 8 6.00 -7.71 3.83
N ARG A 9 5.10 -8.52 3.27
CA ARG A 9 3.89 -8.01 2.67
C ARG A 9 2.96 -7.51 3.76
N PRO A 10 2.29 -6.39 3.51
CA PRO A 10 1.48 -5.77 4.54
C PRO A 10 0.39 -6.71 5.08
N CYS A 11 0.42 -6.93 6.39
CA CYS A 11 -0.47 -7.86 7.07
C CYS A 11 -1.93 -7.40 7.05
N GLY A 12 -2.21 -6.12 6.81
CA GLY A 12 -3.56 -5.55 6.77
C GLY A 12 -3.54 -4.03 6.68
N ILE A 13 -4.72 -3.42 6.69
CA ILE A 13 -4.86 -1.97 6.80
C ILE A 13 -4.78 -1.62 8.27
N ILE A 14 -3.76 -0.86 8.66
CA ILE A 14 -3.57 -0.42 10.06
C ILE A 14 -4.30 0.88 10.36
N GLU A 15 -4.45 1.75 9.36
CA GLU A 15 -5.05 3.07 9.52
C GLU A 15 -5.69 3.52 8.20
N TRP A 16 -6.78 4.28 8.29
CA TRP A 16 -7.33 5.02 7.17
C TRP A 16 -7.14 6.51 7.37
N LYS A 17 -6.52 7.18 6.39
CA LYS A 17 -6.40 8.63 6.34
C LYS A 17 -7.27 9.17 5.23
N ARG A 18 -7.92 10.30 5.50
CA ARG A 18 -8.67 11.06 4.49
C ARG A 18 -7.90 12.33 4.21
N THR A 19 -7.50 12.51 2.95
CA THR A 19 -6.87 13.75 2.48
C THR A 19 -7.88 14.55 1.65
N GLY A 20 -7.47 15.73 1.19
CA GLY A 20 -8.31 16.58 0.33
C GLY A 20 -8.76 15.88 -0.95
N GLY A 21 -7.93 14.99 -1.52
CA GLY A 21 -8.22 14.32 -2.79
C GLY A 21 -8.27 12.79 -2.72
N GLN A 22 -7.85 12.17 -1.62
CA GLN A 22 -7.69 10.70 -1.56
C GLN A 22 -8.18 10.08 -0.25
N TYR A 23 -8.67 8.85 -0.34
CA TYR A 23 -8.77 7.92 0.78
C TYR A 23 -7.53 7.04 0.80
N VAL A 24 -6.77 7.07 1.89
CA VAL A 24 -5.48 6.39 1.98
C VAL A 24 -5.58 5.29 3.04
N ALA A 25 -5.46 4.04 2.62
CA ALA A 25 -5.30 2.87 3.47
C ALA A 25 -3.81 2.68 3.76
N ILE A 26 -3.40 2.96 4.99
CA ILE A 26 -2.03 2.74 5.46
C ILE A 26 -1.87 1.25 5.76
N LEU A 27 -0.84 0.66 5.15
CA LEU A 27 -0.57 -0.76 5.25
C LEU A 27 0.54 -1.05 6.25
N GLU A 28 1.53 -0.17 6.33
CA GLU A 28 2.67 -0.28 7.25
C GLU A 28 2.97 1.07 7.92
N PRO A 29 3.47 1.07 9.17
CA PRO A 29 3.94 2.26 9.87
C PRO A 29 4.99 3.06 9.08
N LEU A 30 4.78 4.37 8.92
CA LEU A 30 5.66 5.26 8.14
C LEU A 30 7.09 5.36 8.72
N ASP A 31 7.24 5.18 10.03
CA ASP A 31 8.53 5.24 10.73
C ASP A 31 9.52 4.14 10.28
N GLN A 32 9.01 3.04 9.73
CA GLN A 32 9.83 1.98 9.11
C GLN A 32 10.43 2.39 7.76
N PHE A 33 9.89 3.43 7.11
CA PHE A 33 10.30 3.87 5.78
C PHE A 33 11.09 5.18 5.82
N GLU A 34 12.00 5.33 4.86
CA GLU A 34 12.59 6.63 4.56
C GLU A 34 11.51 7.56 4.03
N ALA A 35 11.11 8.57 4.81
CA ALA A 35 9.94 9.41 4.50
C ALA A 35 10.03 10.12 3.13
N ARG A 36 11.25 10.43 2.67
CA ARG A 36 11.50 11.04 1.35
C ARG A 36 11.52 10.05 0.19
N SER A 37 11.45 8.76 0.49
CA SER A 37 11.40 7.68 -0.51
C SER A 37 9.97 7.25 -0.86
N ILE A 38 8.96 7.73 -0.12
CA ILE A 38 7.57 7.40 -0.42
C ILE A 38 7.18 8.00 -1.77
N HIS A 39 6.76 7.16 -2.70
CA HIS A 39 6.34 7.56 -4.04
C HIS A 39 5.25 6.64 -4.59
N GLU A 40 4.61 7.07 -5.68
CA GLU A 40 3.67 6.25 -6.42
C GLU A 40 4.43 5.16 -7.18
N LEU A 41 4.18 3.90 -6.82
CA LEU A 41 4.74 2.75 -7.51
C LEU A 41 3.92 2.40 -8.75
N ARG A 42 2.59 2.43 -8.62
CA ARG A 42 1.68 2.04 -9.69
C ARG A 42 0.29 2.63 -9.48
N LYS A 43 -0.34 3.07 -10.57
CA LYS A 43 -1.75 3.42 -10.61
C LYS A 43 -2.53 2.45 -11.51
N GLN A 44 -3.64 1.92 -11.00
CA GLN A 44 -4.54 1.04 -11.74
C GLN A 44 -5.99 1.48 -11.50
N GLY A 45 -6.56 2.18 -12.48
CA GLY A 45 -7.88 2.78 -12.34
C GLY A 45 -7.92 3.78 -11.18
N PRO A 46 -8.86 3.64 -10.22
CA PRO A 46 -8.94 4.53 -9.07
C PRO A 46 -7.95 4.17 -7.94
N GLU A 47 -7.28 3.02 -8.02
CA GLU A 47 -6.29 2.55 -7.04
C GLU A 47 -4.89 3.08 -7.38
N THR A 48 -4.20 3.59 -6.37
CA THR A 48 -2.80 4.03 -6.44
C THR A 48 -2.01 3.34 -5.35
N ILE A 49 -0.96 2.63 -5.70
CA ILE A 49 -0.07 1.93 -4.77
C ILE A 49 1.09 2.88 -4.44
N LEU A 50 1.27 3.16 -3.16
CA LEU A 50 2.39 3.92 -2.64
C LEU A 50 3.42 2.95 -2.06
N ALA A 51 4.68 3.12 -2.45
CA ALA A 51 5.80 2.34 -1.95
C ALA A 51 6.90 3.25 -1.43
N GLY A 52 7.78 2.68 -0.63
CA GLY A 52 8.95 3.38 -0.12
C GLY A 52 10.05 2.42 0.31
N LYS A 53 11.23 2.98 0.55
CA LYS A 53 12.40 2.22 1.01
C LYS A 53 12.36 2.04 2.53
N LEU A 54 12.53 0.82 2.99
CA LEU A 54 12.68 0.48 4.40
C LEU A 54 14.03 1.00 4.92
N LYS A 55 14.04 1.63 6.10
CA LYS A 55 15.27 2.17 6.70
C LYS A 55 16.31 1.09 7.03
N GLN A 56 15.83 -0.09 7.43
CA GLN A 56 16.69 -1.17 7.93
C GLN A 56 17.39 -1.94 6.81
N THR A 57 16.69 -2.19 5.70
CA THR A 57 17.19 -3.03 4.61
C THR A 57 17.51 -2.24 3.33
N GLY A 58 16.90 -1.06 3.16
CA GLY A 58 16.95 -0.29 1.92
C GLY A 58 16.03 -0.82 0.81
N ASP A 59 15.31 -1.92 1.08
CA ASP A 59 14.39 -2.54 0.13
C ASP A 59 13.13 -1.69 -0.04
N GLU A 60 12.58 -1.70 -1.25
CA GLU A 60 11.33 -1.05 -1.56
C GLU A 60 10.15 -1.94 -1.22
N GLU A 61 9.19 -1.41 -0.46
CA GLU A 61 8.02 -2.14 0.01
C GLU A 61 6.76 -1.26 -0.03
N TRP A 62 5.60 -1.90 -0.06
CA TRP A 62 4.32 -1.21 -0.12
C TRP A 62 4.00 -0.53 1.21
N TYR A 63 3.76 0.77 1.13
CA TYR A 63 3.45 1.61 2.29
C TYR A 63 1.94 1.82 2.47
N ALA A 64 1.24 2.16 1.38
CA ALA A 64 -0.17 2.51 1.43
C ALA A 64 -0.89 2.29 0.09
N LEU A 65 -2.21 2.18 0.14
CA LEU A 65 -3.09 2.25 -1.04
C LEU A 65 -3.89 3.54 -0.96
N ALA A 66 -3.86 4.34 -2.03
CA ALA A 66 -4.60 5.57 -2.15
C ALA A 66 -5.68 5.44 -3.23
N TYR A 67 -6.86 5.98 -2.92
CA TYR A 67 -8.04 5.95 -3.77
C TYR A 67 -8.55 7.36 -4.00
N CYS A 68 -8.81 7.72 -5.25
CA CYS A 68 -9.30 9.05 -5.61
C CYS A 68 -10.72 9.28 -5.07
N ARG A 69 -10.94 10.37 -4.33
CA ARG A 69 -12.25 10.72 -3.76
C ARG A 69 -13.24 11.26 -4.80
N PHE A 70 -12.76 11.65 -5.97
CA PHE A 70 -13.61 12.08 -7.08
C PHE A 70 -14.20 10.90 -7.84
N ASP A 71 -13.56 9.73 -7.74
CA ASP A 71 -13.93 8.53 -8.48
C ASP A 71 -14.68 7.51 -7.62
N LEU A 72 -14.46 7.53 -6.29
CA LEU A 72 -14.99 6.54 -5.36
C LEU A 72 -15.53 7.17 -4.09
N GLU A 73 -16.58 6.56 -3.55
CA GLU A 73 -17.01 6.75 -2.17
C GLU A 73 -16.10 5.98 -1.19
N PHE A 74 -16.14 6.39 0.08
CA PHE A 74 -15.25 5.80 1.10
C PHE A 74 -15.48 4.29 1.28
N GLU A 75 -16.73 3.82 1.23
CA GLU A 75 -17.03 2.39 1.34
C GLU A 75 -16.53 1.59 0.14
N GLU A 76 -16.61 2.14 -1.07
CA GLU A 76 -16.07 1.53 -2.27
C GLU A 76 -14.55 1.42 -2.19
N ALA A 77 -13.87 2.48 -1.73
CA ALA A 77 -12.43 2.46 -1.48
C ALA A 77 -12.04 1.38 -0.45
N ARG A 78 -12.85 1.18 0.61
CA ARG A 78 -12.61 0.10 1.59
C ARG A 78 -12.76 -1.28 0.98
N ALA A 79 -13.82 -1.51 0.22
CA ALA A 79 -14.06 -2.78 -0.45
C ALA A 79 -12.94 -3.11 -1.44
N MET A 80 -12.49 -2.12 -2.22
CA MET A 80 -11.36 -2.29 -3.13
C MET A 80 -10.07 -2.61 -2.39
N ALA A 81 -9.75 -1.88 -1.31
CA ALA A 81 -8.54 -2.14 -0.52
C ALA A 81 -8.52 -3.53 0.09
N GLN A 82 -9.66 -4.02 0.59
CA GLN A 82 -9.80 -5.39 1.07
C GLN A 82 -9.57 -6.41 -0.05
N ALA A 83 -10.23 -6.23 -1.20
CA ALA A 83 -10.05 -7.12 -2.35
C ALA A 83 -8.59 -7.12 -2.86
N THR A 84 -7.87 -6.00 -2.78
CA THR A 84 -6.46 -5.92 -3.13
C THR A 84 -5.59 -6.70 -2.15
N LEU A 85 -5.80 -6.53 -0.85
CA LEU A 85 -5.08 -7.30 0.16
C LEU A 85 -5.37 -8.80 0.08
N GLU A 86 -6.62 -9.19 -0.18
CA GLU A 86 -7.00 -10.58 -0.38
C GLU A 86 -6.30 -11.20 -1.59
N ARG A 87 -6.25 -10.46 -2.72
CA ARG A 87 -5.50 -10.90 -3.92
C ARG A 87 -4.01 -11.09 -3.63
N LEU A 88 -3.41 -10.20 -2.85
CA LEU A 88 -2.00 -10.32 -2.45
C LEU A 88 -1.74 -11.55 -1.58
N ARG A 89 -2.60 -11.79 -0.59
CA ARG A 89 -2.54 -12.97 0.29
C ARG A 89 -2.77 -14.27 -0.47
N ALA A 90 -3.73 -14.29 -1.39
CA ALA A 90 -4.03 -15.48 -2.20
C ALA A 90 -2.83 -15.89 -3.08
N LYS A 91 -2.06 -14.92 -3.58
CA LYS A 91 -0.84 -15.16 -4.35
C LYS A 91 0.32 -15.74 -3.52
N GLU A 92 0.23 -15.73 -2.19
CA GLU A 92 1.25 -16.34 -1.29
C GLU A 92 0.96 -17.80 -0.95
N ARG A 93 -0.29 -18.23 -1.12
CA ARG A 93 -0.74 -19.58 -0.77
C ARG A 93 -0.49 -20.63 -1.86
N ASN A 94 0.05 -20.22 -3.01
CA ASN A 94 0.26 -21.03 -4.20
C ASN A 94 1.70 -20.90 -4.66
#